data_AF-A0A3A0B098-F1
#
_entry.id   AF-A0A3A0B098-F1
#
_cell.length_a   1.000
_cell.length_b   1.000
_cell.length_c   1.000
_cell.angle_alpha   90.00
_cell.angle_beta   90.00
_cell.angle_gamma   90.00
#
_symmetry.space_group_name_H-M   'P 1'
#
loop_
_entity.id
_entity.type
_entity.pdbx_description
1 polymer ?
#
loop_
_entity_poly.entity_id
_entity_poly.type
_entity_poly.pdbx_seq_one_letter_code
_entity_poly.pdbx_strand_id
1 'polypeptide(L)' 'MTMAIEDRFTDLERKTREELAALLDQCGELADGVRYFEGDDLLDLLTVLDSIRALLADNVTTLRAAVSR' A
#
# COMPACT_ATOMS: atom_id res chain seq x y z
N MET A 1 1.68 26.47 17.90
CA MET A 1 1.57 26.02 16.49
C MET A 1 2.32 24.72 16.22
N THR A 2 3.40 24.39 16.95
CA THR A 2 4.16 23.14 16.80
C THR A 2 3.32 21.88 17.03
N MET A 3 2.51 21.86 18.10
CA MET A 3 1.70 20.70 18.50
C MET A 3 0.65 20.27 17.46
N ALA A 4 0.05 21.21 16.72
CA ALA A 4 -0.96 20.91 15.70
C ALA A 4 -0.37 20.33 14.40
N ILE A 5 0.95 20.48 14.19
CA ILE A 5 1.65 19.90 13.06
C ILE A 5 2.05 18.46 13.39
N GLU A 6 2.57 18.21 14.59
CA GLU A 6 2.93 16.85 15.07
C GLU A 6 1.70 15.91 15.10
N ASP A 7 0.55 16.40 15.54
CA ASP A 7 -0.69 15.60 15.62
C ASP A 7 -1.16 15.14 14.22
N ARG A 8 -1.08 16.03 13.22
CA ARG A 8 -1.45 15.72 11.82
C ARG A 8 -0.51 14.73 11.15
N PHE A 9 0.77 14.73 11.51
CA PHE A 9 1.73 13.76 10.98
C PHE A 9 1.54 12.37 11.59
N THR A 10 1.19 12.32 12.88
CA THR A 10 0.87 11.07 13.58
C THR A 10 -0.37 10.40 13.00
N ASP A 11 -1.40 11.20 12.68
CA ASP A 11 -2.61 10.72 12.00
C ASP A 11 -2.34 10.22 10.57
N LEU A 12 -1.48 10.90 9.81
CA LEU A 12 -1.09 10.48 8.48
C LEU A 12 -0.31 9.17 8.51
N GLU A 13 0.67 9.02 9.41
CA GLU A 13 1.44 7.79 9.56
C GLU A 13 0.55 6.60 9.94
N ARG A 14 -0.39 6.80 10.88
CA ARG A 14 -1.38 5.77 11.24
C ARG A 14 -2.21 5.37 10.03
N LYS A 15 -2.76 6.32 9.29
CA LYS A 15 -3.56 6.06 8.09
C LYS A 15 -2.76 5.31 7.03
N THR A 16 -1.52 5.72 6.75
CA THR A 16 -0.65 5.04 5.79
C THR A 16 -0.31 3.61 6.24
N ARG A 17 -0.14 3.35 7.55
CA ARG A 17 0.04 1.99 8.06
C ARG A 17 -1.21 1.11 7.88
N GLU A 18 -2.38 1.66 8.12
CA GLU A 18 -3.66 0.96 7.90
C GLU A 18 -3.84 0.61 6.41
N GLU A 19 -3.54 1.56 5.51
CA GLU A 19 -3.58 1.35 4.06
C GLU A 19 -2.57 0.28 3.62
N LEU A 20 -1.35 0.29 4.16
CA LEU A 20 -0.35 -0.73 3.89
C LEU A 20 -0.80 -2.13 4.34
N ALA A 21 -1.40 -2.25 5.53
CA ALA A 21 -1.92 -3.53 6.01
C ALA A 21 -3.00 -4.08 5.07
N ALA A 22 -3.96 -3.24 4.67
CA ALA A 22 -5.01 -3.64 3.73
C ALA A 22 -4.46 -4.08 2.35
N LEU A 23 -3.43 -3.39 1.84
CA LEU A 23 -2.77 -3.77 0.58
C LEU A 23 -2.05 -5.13 0.68
N LEU A 24 -1.44 -5.41 1.84
CA LEU A 24 -0.77 -6.69 2.09
C LEU A 24 -1.77 -7.84 2.23
N ASP A 25 -2.92 -7.61 2.86
CA ASP A 25 -4.00 -8.59 2.94
C ASP A 25 -4.54 -8.92 1.54
N GLN A 26 -4.78 -7.91 0.70
CA GLN A 26 -5.15 -8.10 -0.70
C GLN A 26 -4.10 -8.89 -1.48
N CYS A 27 -2.81 -8.62 -1.26
CA CYS A 27 -1.75 -9.40 -1.88
C CYS A 27 -1.80 -10.89 -1.49
N GLY A 28 -2.23 -11.21 -0.27
CA GLY A 28 -2.48 -12.58 0.16
C GLY A 28 -3.56 -13.28 -0.69
N GLU A 29 -4.68 -12.60 -0.93
CA GLU A 29 -5.76 -13.10 -1.78
C GLU A 29 -5.33 -13.26 -3.25
N LEU A 30 -4.57 -12.30 -3.78
CA LEU A 30 -4.06 -12.35 -5.16
C LEU A 30 -3.04 -13.47 -5.36
N ALA A 31 -2.27 -13.83 -4.32
CA ALA A 31 -1.32 -14.94 -4.38
C ALA A 31 -2.02 -16.29 -4.62
N ASP A 32 -3.26 -16.45 -4.14
CA ASP A 32 -4.08 -17.61 -4.50
C ASP A 32 -4.52 -17.52 -5.96
N GLY A 33 -4.95 -16.35 -6.45
CA GLY A 33 -5.28 -16.13 -7.85
C GLY A 33 -4.17 -16.57 -8.82
N VAL A 34 -2.90 -16.26 -8.52
CA VAL A 34 -1.75 -16.66 -9.35
C VAL A 34 -1.62 -18.18 -9.48
N ARG A 35 -2.10 -18.95 -8.49
CA ARG A 35 -2.00 -20.43 -8.51
C ARG A 35 -3.06 -21.08 -9.39
N TYR A 36 -4.15 -20.38 -9.70
CA TYR A 36 -5.33 -20.96 -10.34
C TYR A 36 -5.75 -20.28 -11.64
N PHE A 37 -5.41 -19.01 -11.83
CA PHE A 37 -5.72 -18.28 -13.06
C PHE A 37 -4.69 -18.53 -14.16
N GLU A 38 -5.16 -18.56 -15.39
CA GLU A 38 -4.37 -18.77 -16.60
C GLU A 38 -4.82 -17.79 -17.69
N GLY A 39 -3.97 -17.58 -18.70
CA GLY A 39 -4.32 -16.73 -19.85
C GLY A 39 -4.69 -15.31 -19.47
N ASP A 40 -5.84 -14.83 -19.96
CA ASP A 40 -6.30 -13.46 -19.76
C ASP A 40 -6.61 -13.14 -18.29
N ASP A 41 -7.16 -14.10 -17.53
CA ASP A 41 -7.43 -13.91 -16.10
C ASP A 41 -6.13 -13.68 -15.29
N LEU A 42 -5.04 -14.35 -15.69
CA LEU A 42 -3.73 -14.13 -15.08
C LEU A 42 -3.17 -12.75 -15.48
N LEU A 43 -3.37 -12.29 -16.71
CA LEU A 43 -2.94 -10.97 -17.16
C LEU A 43 -3.67 -9.83 -16.42
N ASP A 44 -4.97 -10.00 -16.19
CA ASP A 44 -5.78 -9.06 -15.41
C ASP A 44 -5.31 -9.01 -13.95
N LEU A 45 -5.04 -10.17 -13.35
CA LEU A 45 -4.48 -10.27 -12.01
C LEU A 45 -3.11 -9.58 -11.89
N LEU A 46 -2.23 -9.78 -12.87
CA LEU A 46 -0.92 -9.12 -12.92
C LEU A 46 -1.04 -7.60 -13.05
N THR A 47 -2.07 -7.10 -13.73
CA THR A 47 -2.37 -5.66 -13.83
C THR A 47 -2.79 -5.08 -12.49
N VAL A 48 -3.58 -5.82 -11.71
CA VAL A 48 -3.93 -5.43 -10.32
C VAL A 48 -2.68 -5.39 -9.44
N LEU A 49 -1.80 -6.38 -9.55
CA LEU A 49 -0.54 -6.41 -8.80
C LEU A 49 0.38 -5.23 -9.15
N ASP A 50 0.45 -4.82 -10.41
CA ASP A 50 1.22 -3.62 -10.79
C ASP A 50 0.65 -2.33 -10.19
N SER A 51 -0.68 -2.23 -10.10
CA SER A 51 -1.35 -1.11 -9.45
C SER A 51 -1.04 -1.08 -7.94
N ILE A 52 -1.03 -2.22 -7.27
CA ILE A 52 -0.63 -2.33 -5.86
C ILE A 52 0.83 -1.93 -5.67
N ARG A 53 1.72 -2.34 -6.57
CA ARG A 53 3.14 -1.95 -6.55
C ARG A 53 3.30 -0.42 -6.59
N ALA A 54 2.51 0.28 -7.38
CA ALA A 54 2.52 1.74 -7.43
C ALA A 54 2.08 2.36 -6.09
N LEU A 55 0.99 1.87 -5.49
CA LEU A 55 0.52 2.34 -4.18
C LEU A 55 1.54 2.10 -3.06
N LEU A 56 2.24 0.97 -3.08
CA LEU A 56 3.33 0.70 -2.14
C LEU A 56 4.47 1.71 -2.27
N ALA A 57 4.85 2.09 -3.49
CA ALA A 57 5.89 3.09 -3.73
C ALA A 57 5.52 4.47 -3.18
N ASP A 58 4.26 4.88 -3.33
CA ASP A 58 3.73 6.13 -2.78
C ASP A 58 3.71 6.13 -1.25
N ASN A 59 3.31 5.01 -0.64
CA ASN A 59 3.32 4.83 0.81
C ASN A 59 4.75 4.90 1.39
N VAL A 60 5.73 4.31 0.71
CA VAL A 60 7.16 4.43 1.11
C VAL A 60 7.61 5.89 1.11
N THR A 61 7.24 6.66 0.10
CA THR A 61 7.60 8.08 0.01
C THR A 61 6.99 8.89 1.15
N THR A 62 5.72 8.62 1.47
CA THR A 62 5.00 9.26 2.58
C THR A 62 5.63 8.95 3.93
N LEU A 63 5.89 7.68 4.22
CA LEU A 63 6.53 7.27 5.47
C LEU A 63 7.95 7.82 5.62
N ARG A 64 8.73 7.83 4.54
CA ARG A 64 10.09 8.40 4.56
C ARG A 64 10.06 9.89 4.93
N ALA A 65 9.09 10.64 4.42
CA ALA A 65 8.90 12.05 4.74
C ALA A 65 8.49 12.27 6.22
N ALA A 66 7.77 11.33 6.82
CA ALA A 66 7.38 11.37 8.23
C ALA A 66 8.57 11.10 9.17
N VAL A 67 9.43 10.12 8.86
CA VAL A 67 10.55 9.71 9.73
C VAL A 67 11.79 10.61 9.61
N SER A 68 11.97 11.32 8.49
CA SER A 68 13.17 12.14 8.25
C SER A 68 13.11 13.54 8.88
N ARG A 69 12.30 13.75 9.92
CA ARG A 69 12.08 15.05 10.57
C ARG A 69 12.53 15.05 12.03
#